data_AF-A0A9D8L956-F1
#
_entry.id   AF-A0A9D8L956-F1
#
_cell.length_a   1.000
_cell.length_b   1.000
_cell.length_c   1.000
_cell.angle_alpha   90.00
_cell.angle_beta   90.00
_cell.angle_gamma   90.00
#
_symmetry.space_group_name_H-M   'P 1'
#
loop_
_entity.id
_entity.type
_entity.pdbx_description
1 polymer ?
#
loop_
_entity_poly.entity_id
_entity_poly.type
_entity_poly.pdbx_seq_one_letter_code
_entity_poly.pdbx_strand_id
1 'polypeptide(L)' 'MLIYLPIAEISVNMFVIFGMGAAVGFLSGLFGVGGGFLLTPLLIFSGIPPVVSVATVASQIVASSASAALSYW' A
#
# COMPACT_ATOMS: atom_id res chain seq x y z
N MET A 1 5.55 16.93 5.89
CA MET A 1 4.17 17.23 6.33
C MET A 1 3.62 15.99 7.01
N LEU A 2 3.33 16.08 8.31
CA LEU A 2 2.82 14.95 9.10
C LEU A 2 1.29 14.94 9.00
N ILE A 3 0.73 13.78 8.65
CA ILE A 3 -0.71 13.53 8.64
C ILE A 3 -1.04 12.62 9.81
N TYR A 4 -2.05 13.01 10.57
CA TYR A 4 -2.60 12.17 11.62
C TYR A 4 -3.60 11.18 11.02
N LEU A 5 -3.37 9.89 11.25
CA LEU A 5 -4.26 8.80 10.84
C LEU A 5 -5.16 8.45 12.04
N PRO A 6 -6.43 8.88 12.07
CA PRO A 6 -7.31 8.65 13.23
C PRO A 6 -7.63 7.17 13.45
N ILE A 7 -7.60 6.36 12.40
CA ILE A 7 -7.86 4.91 12.46
C ILE A 7 -6.64 4.13 12.96
N ALA A 8 -5.43 4.65 12.71
CA ALA A 8 -4.18 4.05 13.14
C ALA A 8 -3.62 4.69 14.42
N GLU A 9 -4.24 5.76 14.91
CA GLU A 9 -3.83 6.59 16.05
C GLU A 9 -2.36 7.10 16.00
N ILE A 10 -1.78 7.18 14.80
CA ILE A 10 -0.39 7.58 14.60
C ILE A 10 -0.24 8.75 13.63
N SER A 11 0.85 9.49 13.80
CA SER A 11 1.26 10.56 12.90
C SER A 11 2.28 10.01 11.91
N VAL A 12 1.97 10.02 10.62
CA VAL A 12 2.89 9.53 9.57
C VAL A 12 3.25 10.65 8.62
N ASN A 13 4.49 10.63 8.13
CA ASN A 13 4.94 11.58 7.13
C ASN A 13 4.31 11.25 5.76
N MET A 14 3.61 12.21 5.17
CA MET A 14 2.93 12.03 3.88
C MET A 14 3.90 11.61 2.78
N PHE A 15 5.13 12.15 2.76
CA PHE A 15 6.13 11.81 1.75
C PHE A 15 6.57 10.35 1.83
N VAL A 16 6.59 9.76 3.03
CA VAL A 16 6.96 8.35 3.23
C VAL A 16 5.88 7.44 2.65
N ILE A 17 4.60 7.73 2.92
CA ILE A 17 3.48 6.93 2.38
C ILE A 17 3.45 7.01 0.85
N PHE A 18 3.58 8.21 0.28
CA PHE A 18 3.62 8.38 -1.17
C PHE A 18 4.83 7.69 -1.81
N GLY A 19 6.02 7.84 -1.21
CA GLY A 19 7.25 7.21 -1.69
C GLY A 19 7.16 5.68 -1.66
N MET A 20 6.66 5.11 -0.56
CA MET A 20 6.40 3.67 -0.45
C MET A 20 5.36 3.19 -1.46
N GLY A 21 4.23 3.88 -1.58
CA GLY A 21 3.17 3.51 -2.50
C GLY A 21 3.64 3.53 -3.97
N ALA A 22 4.39 4.54 -4.36
CA ALA A 22 4.97 4.65 -5.70
C ALA A 22 6.02 3.57 -5.96
N ALA A 23 6.96 3.35 -5.03
CA ALA A 23 8.00 2.35 -5.17
C ALA A 23 7.41 0.93 -5.25
N VAL A 24 6.51 0.57 -4.34
CA VAL A 24 5.87 -0.74 -4.32
C VAL A 24 4.94 -0.92 -5.52
N GLY A 25 4.19 0.11 -5.91
CA GLY A 25 3.32 0.07 -7.09
C GLY A 25 4.13 -0.16 -8.38
N PHE A 26 5.25 0.54 -8.54
CA PHE A 26 6.15 0.36 -9.68
C PHE A 26 6.76 -1.05 -9.71
N LEU A 27 7.35 -1.51 -8.60
CA LEU A 27 7.96 -2.84 -8.51
C LEU A 27 6.90 -3.93 -8.72
N SER A 28 5.75 -3.82 -8.07
CA SER A 28 4.66 -4.79 -8.23
C SER A 28 4.06 -4.80 -9.63
N GLY A 29 4.01 -3.66 -10.31
CA GLY A 29 3.56 -3.59 -11.70
C GLY A 29 4.55 -4.25 -12.65
N LEU A 30 5.86 -4.08 -12.41
CA LEU A 30 6.92 -4.70 -13.21
C LEU A 30 6.91 -6.24 -13.08
N PHE A 31 6.68 -6.76 -11.88
CA PHE A 31 6.67 -8.20 -11.60
C PHE A 31 5.28 -8.86 -11.69
N GLY A 32 4.21 -8.07 -11.78
CA GLY A 32 2.83 -8.58 -11.88
C GLY A 32 2.29 -9.27 -10.62
N VAL A 33 2.90 -9.09 -9.44
CA VAL A 33 2.64 -9.93 -8.25
C VAL A 33 1.50 -9.44 -7.34
N GLY A 34 0.89 -8.29 -7.63
CA GLY A 34 -0.09 -7.65 -6.74
C GLY A 34 0.58 -7.07 -5.48
N GLY A 35 0.65 -5.74 -5.35
CA GLY A 35 1.62 -5.05 -4.49
C GLY A 35 1.49 -5.29 -2.99
N GLY A 36 0.47 -6.03 -2.56
CA GLY A 36 0.18 -6.26 -1.15
C GLY A 36 1.20 -7.11 -0.41
N PHE A 37 1.95 -7.99 -1.10
CA PHE A 37 3.04 -8.74 -0.47
C PHE A 37 4.13 -7.82 0.11
N LEU A 38 4.45 -6.74 -0.59
CA LEU A 38 5.47 -5.78 -0.16
C LEU A 38 4.88 -4.64 0.68
N LEU A 39 3.71 -4.13 0.32
CA LEU A 39 3.14 -2.95 0.99
C LEU A 39 2.69 -3.26 2.42
N THR A 40 2.13 -4.45 2.68
CA THR A 40 1.68 -4.85 4.04
C THR A 40 2.82 -4.84 5.07
N PRO A 41 3.94 -5.56 4.88
CA PRO A 41 5.04 -5.55 5.84
C PRO A 41 5.69 -4.18 5.98
N LEU A 42 5.78 -3.38 4.90
CA LEU A 42 6.34 -2.03 4.96
C LEU A 42 5.49 -1.07 5.80
N LEU A 43 4.16 -1.15 5.72
CA LEU A 43 3.27 -0.36 6.58
C LEU A 43 3.39 -0.79 8.05
N ILE A 44 3.48 -2.09 8.32
CA ILE A 44 3.70 -2.62 9.67
C ILE A 44 5.03 -2.13 10.25
N PHE A 45 6.12 -2.17 9.48
CA PHE A 45 7.43 -1.66 9.89
C PHE A 45 7.44 -0.14 10.08
N SER A 46 6.55 0.58 9.40
CA SER A 46 6.33 2.02 9.60
C SER A 46 5.54 2.34 10.88
N GLY A 47 5.15 1.33 11.65
CA GLY A 47 4.42 1.47 12.91
C GLY A 47 2.90 1.49 12.78
N ILE A 48 2.35 1.27 11.58
CA ILE A 48 0.90 1.20 11.38
C ILE A 48 0.39 -0.13 11.94
N PRO A 49 -0.68 -0.14 12.75
CA PRO A 49 -1.24 -1.36 13.31
C PRO A 49 -1.55 -2.41 12.22
N PRO A 50 -1.25 -3.71 12.44
CA PRO A 50 -1.42 -4.74 11.43
C PRO A 50 -2.84 -4.82 10.85
N VAL A 51 -3.86 -4.62 11.69
CA VAL A 51 -5.28 -4.62 11.26
C VAL A 51 -5.54 -3.53 10.22
N VAL A 52 -5.01 -2.33 10.43
CA VAL A 52 -5.18 -1.19 9.51
C VAL A 52 -4.37 -1.39 8.23
N SER A 53 -3.14 -1.92 8.37
CA SER A 53 -2.26 -2.23 7.23
C SER A 53 -2.90 -3.25 6.29
N VAL A 54 -3.40 -4.36 6.81
CA VAL A 54 -4.04 -5.43 6.00
C VAL A 54 -5.32 -4.93 5.34
N ALA A 55 -6.18 -4.20 6.07
CA ALA A 55 -7.42 -3.65 5.52
C ALA A 55 -7.15 -2.67 4.36
N THR A 56 -6.16 -1.80 4.50
CA THR A 56 -5.76 -0.82 3.47
C THR A 56 -5.19 -1.52 2.23
N VAL A 57 -4.38 -2.55 2.44
CA VAL A 57 -3.76 -3.27 1.33
C VAL A 57 -4.77 -4.11 0.55
N ALA A 58 -5.76 -4.69 1.20
CA ALA A 58 -6.78 -5.49 0.53
C ALA A 58 -7.51 -4.70 -0.57
N SER A 59 -7.90 -3.46 -0.31
CA SER A 59 -8.53 -2.60 -1.32
C SER A 59 -7.58 -2.23 -2.46
N GLN A 60 -6.30 -2.02 -2.15
CA GLN A 60 -5.26 -1.74 -3.14
C GLN A 60 -5.01 -2.95 -4.06
N ILE A 61 -5.01 -4.17 -3.52
CA ILE A 61 -4.89 -5.40 -4.31
C ILE A 61 -6.05 -5.48 -5.29
N VAL A 62 -7.29 -5.29 -4.84
CA VAL A 62 -8.48 -5.32 -5.73
C VAL A 62 -8.34 -4.32 -6.87
N ALA A 63 -7.91 -3.09 -6.59
CA ALA A 63 -7.69 -2.08 -7.63
C ALA A 63 -6.60 -2.50 -8.62
N SER A 64 -5.48 -3.03 -8.14
CA SER A 64 -4.38 -3.50 -8.98
C SER A 64 -4.71 -4.75 -9.80
N SER A 65 -5.53 -5.66 -9.25
CA SER A 65 -6.00 -6.84 -9.96
C SER A 65 -7.02 -6.48 -11.03
N ALA A 66 -7.92 -5.54 -10.74
CA ALA A 66 -8.86 -5.03 -11.73
C ALA A 66 -8.15 -4.34 -12.90
N SER A 67 -7.16 -3.49 -12.63
CA SER A 67 -6.37 -2.86 -13.70
C SER A 67 -5.53 -3.86 -14.50
N ALA A 68 -4.97 -4.89 -13.86
CA ALA A 68 -4.28 -5.97 -14.55
C ALA A 68 -5.23 -6.78 -15.45
N ALA A 69 -6.43 -7.12 -14.97
CA ALA A 69 -7.45 -7.81 -15.75
C ALA A 69 -7.91 -7.00 -16.97
N LEU A 70 -8.07 -5.68 -16.80
CA LEU A 70 -8.40 -4.76 -17.91
C LEU A 70 -7.26 -4.63 -18.92
N SER A 71 -6.01 -4.75 -18.47
CA SER A 71 -4.84 -4.71 -19.35
C SER A 71 -4.61 -6.03 -20.10
N TYR A 72 -5.37 -7.09 -19.78
CA TYR A 72 -5.25 -8.41 -20.40
C TYR A 72 -6.12 -8.57 -21.66
N TRP A 73 -6.36 -7.48 -22.38
CA TRP A 73 -7.10 -7.40 -23.65
C TRP A 73 -6.45 -6.34 -24.55
#